data_AF-A0A1Q7Y3P4-F1
#
_entry.id   AF-A0A1Q7Y3P4-F1
#
_cell.length_a   1.000
_cell.length_b   1.000
_cell.length_c   1.000
_cell.angle_alpha   90.00
_cell.angle_beta   90.00
_cell.angle_gamma   90.00
#
_symmetry.space_group_name_H-M   'P 1'
#
loop_
_entity.id
_entity.type
_entity.pdbx_description
1 polymer ?
#
loop_
_entity_poly.entity_id
_entity_poly.type
_entity_poly.pdbx_seq_one_letter_code
_entity_poly.pdbx_strand_id
1 'polypeptide(L)'
;FQPLDLPWHKIRSIPFTDTNTPAITDKSVLMLNLRKPAFIFNLVGILLFFVGLYMLTEDPRNGTYLMYVGLGMAVIYWIWSVIDVLTADDLKPYQKKFWLIIVLIVPSFGGALYHLMHQRRNKIVT
;
A
#
# COMPACT_ATOMS: atom_id res chain seq x y z
N PHE A 1 62.12 -19.29 9.51
CA PHE A 1 60.91 -18.51 9.22
C PHE A 1 59.96 -18.66 10.39
N GLN A 2 59.86 -17.64 11.24
CA GLN A 2 58.80 -17.56 12.26
C GLN A 2 57.78 -16.53 11.75
N PRO A 3 56.51 -16.92 11.53
CA PRO A 3 55.46 -15.97 11.21
C PRO A 3 55.14 -15.13 12.46
N LEU A 4 54.96 -13.83 12.24
CA LEU A 4 54.61 -12.84 13.25
C LEU A 4 53.14 -13.01 13.63
N ASP A 5 52.85 -13.66 14.76
CA ASP A 5 51.50 -13.82 15.29
C ASP A 5 50.98 -12.49 15.85
N LEU A 6 50.24 -11.75 15.02
CA LEU A 6 49.49 -10.57 15.46
C LEU A 6 48.09 -10.97 15.92
N PRO A 7 47.72 -10.76 17.20
CA PRO A 7 46.40 -11.12 17.71
C PRO A 7 45.31 -10.17 17.17
N TRP A 8 44.51 -10.66 16.21
CA TRP A 8 43.35 -10.00 15.56
C TRP A 8 42.18 -9.62 16.51
N HIS A 9 42.30 -9.89 17.81
CA HIS A 9 41.21 -9.76 18.78
C HIS A 9 41.22 -8.43 19.56
N LYS A 10 42.11 -7.48 19.20
CA LYS A 10 42.29 -6.20 19.89
C LYS A 10 41.94 -4.97 19.05
N ILE A 11 41.00 -5.08 18.12
CA ILE A 11 40.32 -3.92 17.50
C ILE A 11 38.89 -3.90 18.06
N ARG A 12 38.83 -3.63 19.37
CA ARG A 12 37.60 -3.45 20.13
C ARG A 12 37.21 -1.97 20.08
N SER A 13 35.92 -1.72 19.84
CA SER A 13 35.15 -0.60 20.43
C SER A 13 35.72 0.82 20.29
N ILE A 14 35.29 1.53 19.25
CA ILE A 14 35.05 2.97 19.38
C ILE A 14 33.54 3.17 19.22
N PRO A 15 32.79 3.44 20.31
CA PRO A 15 31.44 3.98 20.19
C PRO A 15 31.58 5.44 19.74
N PHE A 16 31.25 5.73 18.49
CA PHE A 16 31.13 7.11 18.03
C PHE A 16 29.76 7.64 18.47
N THR A 17 29.75 8.21 19.67
CA THR A 17 28.59 8.90 20.25
C THR A 17 28.56 10.32 19.68
N ASP A 18 27.87 10.51 18.55
CA ASP A 18 27.53 11.85 18.08
C ASP A 18 26.29 12.35 18.85
N THR A 19 26.54 12.98 19.99
CA THR A 19 25.63 13.97 20.57
C THR A 19 25.68 15.21 19.69
N ASN A 20 24.67 15.48 18.86
CA ASN A 20 24.23 16.81 18.36
C ASN A 20 23.41 16.74 17.05
N THR A 21 22.38 15.88 16.99
CA THR A 21 21.41 15.96 15.88
C THR A 21 20.14 16.66 16.39
N PRO A 22 19.77 17.84 15.84
CA PRO A 22 18.51 18.48 16.20
C PRO A 22 17.38 17.51 15.89
N ALA A 23 16.43 17.40 16.81
CA ALA A 23 15.19 16.66 16.64
C ALA A 23 14.40 17.24 15.45
N ILE A 24 14.76 16.85 14.23
CA ILE A 24 13.92 17.00 13.06
C ILE A 24 12.79 16.03 13.31
N THR A 25 11.72 16.57 13.89
CA THR A 25 10.41 15.94 14.00
C THR A 25 10.12 15.31 12.65
N ASP A 26 10.18 13.99 12.63
CA ASP A 26 10.06 13.15 11.46
C ASP A 26 8.61 13.22 10.95
N LYS A 27 8.26 14.34 10.32
CA LYS A 27 7.03 14.50 9.53
C LYS A 27 7.10 13.70 8.23
N SER A 28 8.12 12.85 8.04
CA SER A 28 8.26 12.03 6.82
C SER A 28 7.53 10.69 6.91
N VAL A 29 7.12 10.25 8.12
CA VAL A 29 6.26 9.06 8.28
C VAL A 29 4.82 9.30 7.79
N LEU A 30 4.46 10.56 7.50
CA LEU A 30 3.18 10.95 6.89
C LEU A 30 3.30 11.18 5.37
N MET A 31 4.39 10.74 4.73
CA MET A 31 4.34 10.46 3.30
C MET A 31 3.79 9.05 3.10
N LEU A 32 2.50 8.88 3.44
CA LEU A 32 1.69 7.79 2.91
C LEU A 32 1.93 7.80 1.40
N ASN A 33 2.32 6.66 0.86
CA ASN A 33 2.64 6.47 -0.54
C ASN A 33 1.38 6.69 -1.39
N LEU A 34 1.05 7.96 -1.62
CA LEU A 34 -0.05 8.54 -2.40
C LEU A 34 0.17 8.34 -3.92
N ARG A 35 1.08 7.45 -4.30
CA ARG A 35 1.59 7.32 -5.68
C ARG A 35 0.60 6.66 -6.64
N LYS A 36 -0.58 6.24 -6.18
CA LYS A 36 -1.66 5.74 -7.06
C LYS A 36 -2.98 6.46 -6.74
N PRO A 37 -3.38 7.48 -7.54
CA PRO A 37 -4.64 8.20 -7.33
C PRO A 37 -5.85 7.25 -7.29
N ALA A 38 -5.76 6.12 -8.01
CA ALA A 38 -6.76 5.05 -8.01
C ALA A 38 -7.19 4.61 -6.60
N PHE A 39 -6.25 4.44 -5.66
CA PHE A 39 -6.58 3.95 -4.31
C PHE A 39 -7.48 4.94 -3.54
N ILE A 40 -7.25 6.24 -3.72
CA ILE A 40 -8.03 7.30 -3.07
C ILE A 40 -9.42 7.34 -3.67
N PHE A 41 -9.54 7.18 -4.99
CA PHE A 41 -10.83 7.06 -5.66
C PHE A 41 -11.66 5.91 -5.11
N ASN A 42 -11.04 4.74 -4.86
CA ASN A 42 -11.74 3.62 -4.23
C ASN A 42 -12.21 3.95 -2.81
N LEU A 43 -11.33 4.54 -2.00
CA LEU A 43 -11.65 4.88 -0.61
C LEU A 43 -12.80 5.88 -0.54
N VAL A 44 -12.76 6.91 -1.39
CA VAL A 44 -13.82 7.91 -1.53
C VAL A 44 -15.12 7.28 -2.06
N GLY A 45 -15.03 6.37 -3.04
CA GLY A 45 -16.17 5.64 -3.59
C GLY A 45 -16.87 4.75 -2.55
N ILE A 46 -16.11 4.02 -1.73
CA ILE A 46 -16.64 3.24 -0.60
C ILE A 46 -17.33 4.16 0.41
N LEU A 47 -16.70 5.30 0.74
CA LEU A 47 -17.26 6.27 1.68
C LEU A 47 -18.58 6.85 1.16
N LEU A 48 -18.64 7.24 -0.12
CA LEU A 48 -19.86 7.68 -0.81
C LEU A 48 -20.95 6.60 -0.81
N PHE A 49 -20.58 5.33 -1.00
CA PHE A 49 -21.53 4.23 -0.96
C PHE A 49 -22.16 4.07 0.44
N PHE A 50 -21.37 4.13 1.51
CA PHE A 50 -21.88 4.10 2.88
C PHE A 50 -22.72 5.33 3.24
N VAL A 51 -22.33 6.52 2.77
CA VAL A 51 -23.12 7.74 2.93
C VAL A 51 -24.46 7.64 2.19
N GLY A 52 -24.46 7.09 0.97
CA GLY A 52 -25.69 6.83 0.22
C GLY A 52 -26.61 5.82 0.92
N LEU A 53 -26.04 4.76 1.51
CA LEU A 53 -26.78 3.80 2.34
C LEU A 53 -27.40 4.44 3.56
N TYR A 54 -26.68 5.34 4.23
CA TYR A 54 -27.19 6.09 5.38
C TYR A 54 -28.35 7.01 4.97
N MET A 55 -28.17 7.79 3.90
CA MET A 55 -29.20 8.70 3.37
C MET A 55 -30.45 7.98 2.87
N LEU A 56 -30.37 6.68 2.54
CA LEU A 56 -31.52 5.88 2.15
C LEU A 56 -32.61 5.84 3.23
N THR A 57 -32.24 6.05 4.49
CA THR A 57 -33.18 6.04 5.63
C THR A 57 -34.01 7.31 5.75
N GLU A 58 -33.49 8.46 5.31
CA GLU A 58 -34.15 9.77 5.41
C GLU A 58 -34.78 10.20 4.09
N ASP A 59 -34.06 10.06 2.98
CA ASP A 59 -34.51 10.41 1.63
C ASP A 59 -34.14 9.28 0.65
N PRO A 60 -35.05 8.33 0.40
CA PRO A 60 -34.76 7.16 -0.41
C PRO A 60 -34.45 7.52 -1.86
N ARG A 61 -34.92 8.68 -2.36
CA ARG A 61 -34.69 9.08 -3.75
C ARG A 61 -33.25 9.55 -3.92
N ASN A 62 -32.80 10.47 -3.06
CA ASN A 62 -31.44 10.98 -3.09
C ASN A 62 -30.40 9.93 -2.66
N GLY A 63 -30.72 9.12 -1.64
CA GLY A 63 -29.87 8.01 -1.19
C GLY A 63 -29.62 6.98 -2.30
N THR A 64 -30.65 6.63 -3.08
CA THR A 64 -30.51 5.68 -4.19
C THR A 64 -29.56 6.20 -5.29
N TYR A 65 -29.66 7.49 -5.65
CA TYR A 65 -28.74 8.09 -6.62
C TYR A 65 -27.29 8.08 -6.13
N LEU A 66 -27.05 8.49 -4.88
CA LEU A 66 -25.70 8.47 -4.29
C LEU A 66 -25.13 7.05 -4.22
N MET A 67 -25.97 6.07 -3.86
CA MET A 67 -25.58 4.67 -3.81
C MET A 67 -25.18 4.14 -5.19
N TYR A 68 -25.95 4.43 -6.25
CA TYR A 68 -25.60 4.03 -7.61
C TYR A 68 -24.33 4.71 -8.13
N VAL A 69 -24.13 6.00 -7.82
CA VAL A 69 -22.91 6.72 -8.18
C VAL A 69 -21.69 6.13 -7.47
N GLY A 70 -21.81 5.85 -6.17
CA GLY A 70 -20.76 5.20 -5.38
C GLY A 70 -20.43 3.78 -5.90
N LEU A 71 -21.46 2.99 -6.21
CA LEU A 71 -21.30 1.64 -6.76
C LEU A 71 -20.67 1.66 -8.16
N GLY A 72 -21.07 2.61 -9.01
CA GLY A 72 -20.45 2.81 -10.33
C GLY A 72 -18.96 3.15 -10.22
N MET A 73 -18.59 4.06 -9.33
CA MET A 73 -17.18 4.38 -9.08
C MET A 73 -16.39 3.17 -8.54
N ALA A 74 -16.97 2.40 -7.63
CA ALA A 74 -16.34 1.20 -7.08
C ALA A 74 -16.08 0.14 -8.17
N VAL A 75 -17.03 -0.05 -9.10
CA VAL A 75 -16.86 -0.98 -10.23
C VAL A 75 -15.78 -0.51 -11.19
N ILE A 76 -15.75 0.78 -11.53
CA ILE A 76 -14.71 1.35 -12.40
C ILE A 76 -13.31 1.13 -11.77
N TYR A 77 -13.18 1.41 -10.47
CA TYR A 77 -11.93 1.16 -9.76
C TYR A 77 -11.57 -0.33 -9.74
N TRP A 78 -12.54 -1.21 -9.52
CA TRP A 78 -12.30 -2.65 -9.51
C TRP A 78 -11.72 -3.14 -10.85
N ILE A 79 -12.28 -2.71 -11.97
CA ILE A 79 -11.74 -3.01 -13.31
C ILE A 79 -10.31 -2.49 -13.44
N TRP A 80 -10.07 -1.26 -12.98
CA TRP A 80 -8.72 -0.68 -13.03
C TRP A 80 -7.71 -1.47 -12.19
N SER A 81 -8.12 -1.95 -11.02
CA SER A 81 -7.30 -2.81 -10.16
C SER A 81 -6.98 -4.16 -10.82
N VAL A 82 -7.89 -4.73 -11.60
CA VAL A 82 -7.63 -5.96 -12.36
C VAL A 82 -6.57 -5.69 -13.43
N ILE A 83 -6.70 -4.57 -14.15
CA ILE A 83 -5.73 -4.17 -15.18
C ILE A 83 -4.34 -3.98 -14.56
N ASP A 84 -4.24 -3.29 -13.42
CA ASP A 84 -2.95 -3.01 -12.77
C ASP A 84 -2.22 -4.30 -12.33
N VAL A 85 -2.96 -5.33 -11.90
CA VAL A 85 -2.40 -6.68 -11.62
C VAL A 85 -2.00 -7.41 -12.90
N LEU A 86 -2.74 -7.23 -13.99
CA LEU A 86 -2.43 -7.82 -15.30
C LEU A 86 -1.22 -7.16 -15.98
N THR A 87 -1.01 -5.86 -15.80
CA THR A 87 0.14 -5.12 -16.35
C THR A 87 1.38 -5.16 -15.46
N ALA A 88 1.29 -5.78 -14.28
CA ALA A 88 2.45 -5.95 -13.42
C ALA A 88 3.38 -7.03 -13.99
N ASP A 89 4.52 -6.60 -14.53
CA ASP A 89 5.54 -7.46 -15.14
C ASP A 89 6.62 -7.91 -14.14
N ASP A 90 6.68 -7.28 -12.96
CA ASP A 90 7.68 -7.55 -11.91
C ASP A 90 7.35 -8.77 -11.01
N LEU A 91 6.27 -9.50 -11.33
CA LEU A 91 5.80 -10.64 -10.53
C LEU A 91 6.03 -11.97 -11.23
N LYS A 92 6.44 -12.97 -10.43
CA LYS A 92 6.45 -14.37 -10.88
C LYS A 92 5.03 -14.77 -11.35
N PRO A 93 4.90 -15.57 -12.42
CA PRO A 93 3.61 -15.92 -13.01
C PRO A 93 2.64 -16.59 -12.03
N TYR A 94 3.16 -17.33 -11.04
CA TYR A 94 2.35 -17.91 -9.95
C TYR A 94 1.73 -16.85 -9.04
N GLN A 95 2.52 -15.84 -8.62
CA GLN A 95 2.04 -14.76 -7.77
C GLN A 95 1.01 -13.89 -8.48
N LYS A 96 1.20 -13.65 -9.79
CA LYS A 96 0.27 -12.90 -10.63
C LYS A 96 -1.12 -13.56 -10.67
N LYS A 97 -1.18 -14.89 -10.86
CA LYS A 97 -2.44 -15.66 -10.84
C LYS A 97 -3.13 -15.62 -9.47
N PHE A 98 -2.38 -15.77 -8.39
CA PHE A 98 -2.90 -15.67 -7.03
C PHE A 98 -3.55 -14.30 -6.76
N TRP A 99 -2.86 -13.22 -7.15
CA TRP A 99 -3.37 -11.86 -6.99
C TRP A 99 -4.62 -11.59 -7.82
N LEU A 100 -4.67 -12.09 -9.05
CA LEU A 100 -5.84 -11.97 -9.92
C LEU A 100 -7.06 -12.65 -9.28
N ILE A 101 -6.91 -13.87 -8.75
CA ILE A 101 -7.98 -14.60 -8.07
C ILE A 101 -8.50 -13.79 -6.86
N ILE A 102 -7.61 -13.22 -6.05
CA ILE A 102 -8.00 -12.40 -4.89
C ILE A 102 -8.76 -11.14 -5.30
N VAL A 103 -8.27 -10.42 -6.31
CA VAL A 103 -8.92 -9.20 -6.84
C VAL A 103 -10.29 -9.51 -7.44
N LEU A 104 -10.43 -10.70 -8.04
CA LEU A 104 -11.69 -11.15 -8.63
C LEU A 104 -12.73 -11.53 -7.57
N ILE A 105 -12.30 -12.23 -6.50
CA ILE A 105 -13.21 -12.72 -5.44
C ILE A 105 -13.67 -11.58 -4.54
N VAL A 106 -12.79 -10.62 -4.21
CA VAL A 106 -13.13 -9.50 -3.31
C VAL A 106 -12.92 -8.18 -4.03
N PRO A 107 -13.96 -7.66 -4.72
CA PRO A 107 -13.92 -6.34 -5.33
C PRO A 107 -13.50 -5.30 -4.29
N SER A 108 -12.56 -4.42 -4.64
CA SER A 108 -11.94 -3.39 -3.79
C SER A 108 -10.83 -3.85 -2.84
N PHE A 109 -10.95 -5.01 -2.17
CA PHE A 109 -9.92 -5.47 -1.21
C PHE A 109 -8.67 -6.03 -1.89
N GLY A 110 -8.80 -6.74 -3.01
CA GLY A 110 -7.64 -7.35 -3.65
C GLY A 110 -6.62 -6.34 -4.15
N GLY A 111 -7.08 -5.19 -4.68
CA GLY A 111 -6.20 -4.11 -5.13
C GLY A 111 -5.49 -3.42 -3.97
N ALA A 112 -6.24 -3.12 -2.91
CA ALA A 112 -5.68 -2.54 -1.69
C ALA A 112 -4.62 -3.47 -1.05
N LEU A 113 -4.91 -4.76 -0.98
CA LEU A 113 -3.99 -5.75 -0.42
C LEU A 113 -2.76 -5.93 -1.30
N TYR A 114 -2.91 -5.90 -2.64
CA TYR A 114 -1.80 -5.95 -3.60
C TYR A 114 -0.84 -4.80 -3.35
N HIS A 115 -1.38 -3.59 -3.20
CA HIS A 115 -0.59 -2.40 -2.91
C HIS A 115 0.11 -2.45 -1.55
N LEU A 116 -0.58 -2.87 -0.49
CA LEU A 116 0.01 -3.00 0.85
C LEU A 116 1.17 -4.01 0.89
N MET A 117 1.04 -5.15 0.19
CA MET A 117 2.10 -6.14 0.14
C MET A 117 3.26 -5.77 -0.78
N HIS A 118 3.01 -5.13 -1.92
CA HIS A 118 4.10 -4.69 -2.80
C HIS A 118 4.91 -3.55 -2.21
N GLN A 119 4.30 -2.67 -1.40
CA GLN A 119 5.03 -1.61 -0.70
C GLN A 119 6.07 -2.15 0.30
N ARG A 120 5.80 -3.29 0.96
CA ARG A 120 6.77 -3.90 1.89
C ARG A 120 8.01 -4.46 1.19
N ARG A 121 7.92 -4.85 -0.08
CA ARG A 121 9.00 -5.56 -0.75
C ARG A 121 10.14 -4.63 -1.22
N ASN A 122 9.88 -3.33 -1.35
CA ASN A 122 10.90 -2.33 -1.72
C ASN A 122 11.68 -1.75 -0.53
N LYS A 123 11.55 -2.29 0.69
CA LYS A 123 12.27 -1.81 1.88
C LYS A 123 13.26 -2.81 2.51
N ILE A 124 13.66 -3.85 1.79
CA ILE A 124 14.68 -4.80 2.28
C ILE A 124 15.81 -4.90 1.26
N VAL A 125 16.51 -3.78 1.01
CA VAL A 125 17.96 -3.68 0.72
C VAL A 125 18.29 -2.24 0.33
N THR A 126 18.68 -1.41 1.30
CA THR A 126 19.77 -0.45 1.16
C THR A 126 20.33 -0.22 2.55
#